data_AF-A0A7S4RTL4-F1
#
_entry.id   AF-A0A7S4RTL4-F1
#
_cell.length_a   1.000
_cell.length_b   1.000
_cell.length_c   1.000
_cell.angle_alpha   90.00
_cell.angle_beta   90.00
_cell.angle_gamma   90.00
#
_symmetry.space_group_name_H-M   'P 1'
#
loop_
_entity.id
_entity.type
_entity.pdbx_description
1 polymer ?
#
loop_
_entity_poly.entity_id
_entity_poly.type
_entity_poly.pdbx_seq_one_letter_code
_entity_poly.pdbx_strand_id
1 'polypeptide(L)'
;LWVSNQRALYKKNSLRSDRIQKLNSIGFIYDPLEHAWNTHFNQLCAFKARSGHCDVSINDERNKSLGLWVSNQRALYKKNSLRSDRIQKLNSIGFIWDRRDLSWNTHFNQLCAFKARSGHCDVSINDERNKSLGLWVSNQR
;
A
#
# COMPACT_ATOMS: atom_id res chain seq x y z
N LEU A 1 17.51 4.33 28.43
CA LEU A 1 17.16 3.52 29.63
C LEU A 1 15.79 3.88 30.22
N TRP A 2 15.38 5.15 30.35
CA TRP A 2 14.04 5.50 30.88
C TRP A 2 12.86 5.31 29.88
N VAL A 3 12.98 5.80 28.64
CA VAL A 3 11.94 5.70 27.60
C VAL A 3 11.56 4.24 27.32
N SER A 4 12.57 3.35 27.20
CA SER A 4 12.35 1.92 26.99
C SER A 4 11.59 1.27 28.16
N ASN A 5 11.84 1.72 29.39
CA ASN A 5 11.11 1.25 30.56
C ASN A 5 9.64 1.70 30.54
N GLN A 6 9.36 2.95 30.14
CA GLN A 6 7.96 3.42 30.00
C GLN A 6 7.19 2.61 28.96
N ARG A 7 7.82 2.31 27.81
CA ARG A 7 7.23 1.44 26.77
C ARG A 7 6.96 0.03 27.29
N ALA A 8 7.91 -0.56 28.03
CA ALA A 8 7.75 -1.88 28.62
C ALA A 8 6.63 -1.93 29.67
N LEU A 9 6.53 -0.93 30.53
CA LEU A 9 5.46 -0.81 31.53
C LEU A 9 4.09 -0.62 30.89
N TYR A 10 4.00 0.20 29.82
CA TYR A 10 2.76 0.38 29.07
C TYR A 10 2.31 -0.93 28.41
N LYS A 11 3.22 -1.65 27.76
CA LYS A 11 2.92 -2.96 27.14
C LYS A 11 2.46 -4.02 28.14
N LYS A 12 2.90 -3.92 29.41
CA LYS A 12 2.48 -4.80 30.51
C LYS A 12 1.22 -4.30 31.24
N ASN A 13 0.53 -3.27 30.73
CA ASN A 13 -0.60 -2.62 31.41
C ASN A 13 -0.30 -2.21 32.86
N SER A 14 0.97 -1.95 33.18
CA SER A 14 1.46 -1.66 34.53
C SER A 14 1.89 -0.20 34.70
N LEU A 15 1.67 0.63 33.67
CA LEU A 15 1.95 2.05 33.74
C LEU A 15 0.75 2.77 34.39
N ARG A 16 1.02 3.54 35.44
CA ARG A 16 -0.04 4.28 36.14
C ARG A 16 -0.76 5.25 35.20
N SER A 17 -2.06 5.41 35.42
CA SER A 17 -2.94 6.28 34.62
C SER A 17 -2.47 7.74 34.56
N ASP A 18 -1.97 8.29 35.68
CA ASP A 18 -1.44 9.66 35.76
C ASP A 18 -0.20 9.85 34.87
N ARG A 19 0.63 8.81 34.73
CA ARG A 19 1.80 8.82 33.84
C ARG A 19 1.41 8.64 32.39
N ILE A 20 0.41 7.79 32.09
CA ILE A 20 -0.16 7.65 30.75
C ILE A 20 -0.70 8.99 30.26
N GLN A 21 -1.47 9.71 31.09
CA GLN A 21 -2.02 11.01 30.71
C GLN A 21 -0.93 12.04 30.36
N LYS A 22 0.12 12.15 31.19
CA LYS A 22 1.26 13.06 30.93
C LYS A 22 2.06 12.69 29.67
N LEU A 23 2.23 11.41 29.40
CA LEU A 23 2.93 10.95 28.20
C LEU A 23 2.05 11.16 26.95
N ASN A 24 0.74 10.94 27.06
CA ASN A 24 -0.20 11.21 25.97
C ASN A 24 -0.27 12.69 25.62
N SER A 25 -0.22 13.60 26.61
CA SER A 25 -0.29 15.05 26.36
C SER A 25 0.88 15.61 25.56
N ILE A 26 2.01 14.89 25.52
CA ILE A 26 3.18 15.25 24.71
C ILE A 26 3.31 14.42 23.43
N GLY A 27 2.30 13.62 23.09
CA GLY A 27 2.31 12.76 21.89
C GLY A 27 3.32 11.60 21.98
N PHE A 28 3.58 11.08 23.18
CA PHE A 28 4.58 10.03 23.37
C PHE A 28 4.22 8.75 22.60
N ILE A 29 5.18 8.26 21.80
CA ILE A 29 5.03 7.04 21.01
C ILE A 29 5.47 5.82 21.82
N TYR A 30 4.49 5.01 22.22
CA TYR A 30 4.71 3.78 22.99
C TYR A 30 5.28 2.62 22.15
N ASP A 31 4.87 2.53 20.88
CA ASP A 31 5.40 1.54 19.92
C ASP A 31 5.90 2.24 18.66
N PRO A 32 7.21 2.53 18.56
CA PRO A 32 7.79 3.19 17.40
C PRO A 32 7.67 2.38 16.11
N LEU A 33 7.69 1.05 16.20
CA LEU A 33 7.62 0.19 15.02
C LEU A 33 6.20 0.20 14.46
N GLU A 34 5.20 0.14 15.34
CA GLU A 34 3.80 0.25 14.95
C GLU A 34 3.48 1.66 14.46
N HIS A 35 4.00 2.70 15.10
CA HIS A 35 3.85 4.07 14.64
C HIS A 35 4.46 4.27 13.24
N ALA A 36 5.70 3.82 13.02
CA ALA A 36 6.35 3.92 11.72
C ALA A 36 5.59 3.15 10.62
N TRP A 37 5.03 1.98 10.95
CA TRP A 37 4.20 1.22 10.02
C TRP A 37 2.92 1.97 9.66
N ASN A 38 2.21 2.52 10.66
CA ASN A 38 0.99 3.30 10.43
C ASN A 38 1.26 4.59 9.65
N THR A 39 2.40 5.25 9.86
CA THR A 39 2.82 6.40 9.05
C THR A 39 2.94 6.05 7.57
N HIS A 40 3.62 4.95 7.24
CA HIS A 40 3.71 4.49 5.84
C HIS A 40 2.37 4.05 5.27
N PHE A 41 1.54 3.38 6.09
CA PHE A 41 0.19 3.01 5.67
C PHE A 41 -0.66 4.24 5.32
N ASN A 42 -0.58 5.31 6.12
CA ASN A 42 -1.25 6.58 5.84
C ASN A 42 -0.69 7.25 4.57
N GLN A 43 0.62 7.21 4.35
CA GLN A 43 1.24 7.67 3.11
C GLN A 43 0.74 6.89 1.89
N LEU A 44 0.55 5.57 2.02
CA LEU A 44 -0.02 4.74 0.96
C LEU A 44 -1.49 5.11 0.69
N CYS A 45 -2.28 5.37 1.72
CA CYS A 45 -3.65 5.84 1.55
C CYS A 45 -3.69 7.18 0.79
N ALA A 46 -2.84 8.12 1.16
CA ALA A 46 -2.71 9.41 0.48
C ALA A 46 -2.17 9.28 -0.95
N PHE A 47 -1.30 8.30 -1.22
CA PHE A 47 -0.86 7.96 -2.57
C PHE A 47 -2.03 7.43 -3.40
N LYS A 48 -2.76 6.42 -2.89
CA LYS A 48 -3.93 5.84 -3.57
C LYS A 48 -4.98 6.89 -3.90
N ALA A 49 -5.26 7.82 -2.98
CA ALA A 49 -6.22 8.90 -3.22
C ALA A 49 -5.84 9.79 -4.42
N ARG A 50 -4.54 9.94 -4.72
CA ARG A 50 -4.02 10.77 -5.82
C ARG A 50 -3.84 9.99 -7.13
N SER A 51 -3.39 8.75 -7.05
CA SER A 51 -3.05 7.92 -8.23
C SER A 51 -4.14 6.94 -8.64
N GLY A 52 -5.09 6.65 -7.75
CA GLY A 52 -6.11 5.61 -7.93
C GLY A 52 -5.62 4.19 -7.62
N HIS A 53 -4.32 3.97 -7.33
CA HIS A 53 -3.76 2.64 -7.08
C HIS A 53 -2.76 2.63 -5.92
N CYS A 54 -2.48 1.44 -5.39
CA CYS A 54 -1.50 1.21 -4.33
C CYS A 54 -0.12 0.77 -4.84
N ASP A 55 0.08 0.69 -6.17
CA ASP A 55 1.38 0.32 -6.72
C ASP A 55 2.34 1.50 -6.76
N VAL A 56 3.33 1.46 -5.88
CA VAL A 56 4.35 2.51 -5.75
C VAL A 56 5.68 1.94 -6.25
N SER A 57 6.21 2.54 -7.31
CA SER A 57 7.50 2.12 -7.88
C SER A 57 8.65 2.48 -6.95
N ILE A 58 9.63 1.58 -6.82
CA ILE A 58 10.88 1.84 -6.11
C ILE A 58 11.78 2.87 -6.83
N ASN A 59 11.51 3.12 -8.11
CA ASN A 59 12.27 4.06 -8.95
C ASN A 59 11.64 5.47 -8.95
N ASP A 60 10.48 5.65 -8.31
CA ASP A 60 9.91 6.99 -8.12
C ASP A 60 10.69 7.70 -7.01
N GLU A 61 11.56 8.64 -7.37
CA GLU A 61 12.41 9.35 -6.40
C GLU A 61 11.61 10.08 -5.32
N ARG A 62 10.41 10.60 -5.65
CA ARG A 62 9.57 11.32 -4.69
C ARG A 62 8.92 10.37 -3.68
N ASN A 63 8.69 9.12 -4.06
CA ASN A 63 8.00 8.12 -3.24
C ASN A 63 8.88 6.89 -2.93
N LYS A 64 10.21 6.98 -3.10
CA LYS A 64 11.14 5.85 -3.00
C LYS A 64 11.01 5.08 -1.68
N SER A 65 10.91 5.80 -0.57
CA SER A 65 10.72 5.19 0.76
C SER A 65 9.42 4.37 0.83
N LEU A 66 8.34 4.91 0.29
CA LEU A 66 7.04 4.24 0.26
C LEU A 66 7.07 3.02 -0.68
N GLY A 67 7.72 3.12 -1.84
CA GLY A 67 7.91 2.01 -2.77
C GLY A 67 8.69 0.85 -2.15
N LEU A 68 9.76 1.14 -1.41
CA LEU A 68 10.51 0.14 -0.66
C LEU A 68 9.64 -0.51 0.43
N TRP A 69 8.87 0.30 1.17
CA TRP A 69 7.96 -0.21 2.19
C TRP A 69 6.88 -1.14 1.61
N VAL A 70 6.26 -0.77 0.49
CA VAL A 70 5.28 -1.59 -0.25
C VAL A 70 5.90 -2.91 -0.70
N SER A 71 7.11 -2.86 -1.28
CA SER A 71 7.85 -4.05 -1.69
C SER A 71 8.12 -4.98 -0.51
N ASN A 72 8.50 -4.41 0.65
CA ASN A 72 8.71 -5.17 1.87
C ASN A 72 7.42 -5.82 2.39
N GLN A 73 6.26 -5.13 2.32
CA GLN A 73 4.98 -5.74 2.73
C GLN A 73 4.65 -6.97 1.87
N ARG A 74 4.83 -6.88 0.55
CA ARG A 74 4.64 -8.01 -0.38
C ARG A 74 5.59 -9.17 -0.06
N ALA A 75 6.86 -8.88 0.25
CA ALA A 75 7.84 -9.89 0.62
C ALA A 75 7.49 -10.60 1.93
N LEU A 76 7.06 -9.85 2.95
CA LEU A 76 6.61 -10.41 4.24
C LEU A 76 5.34 -11.24 4.10
N TYR A 77 4.38 -10.79 3.28
CA TYR A 77 3.17 -11.55 2.96
C TYR A 77 3.49 -12.89 2.31
N LYS A 78 4.36 -12.90 1.28
CA LYS A 78 4.80 -14.13 0.60
C LYS A 78 5.52 -15.11 1.54
N LYS A 79 6.19 -14.58 2.57
CA LYS A 79 6.87 -15.37 3.62
C LYS A 79 5.95 -15.80 4.76
N ASN A 80 4.65 -15.49 4.71
CA ASN A 80 3.69 -15.69 5.79
C ASN A 80 4.14 -15.08 7.15
N SER A 81 4.93 -14.01 7.10
CA SER A 81 5.49 -13.36 8.30
C SER A 81 4.90 -11.96 8.55
N LEU A 82 3.99 -11.52 7.68
CA LEU A 82 3.24 -10.28 7.90
C LEU A 82 2.09 -10.54 8.88
N ARG A 83 1.96 -9.69 9.90
CA ARG A 83 0.87 -9.78 10.87
C ARG A 83 -0.50 -9.68 10.20
N SER A 84 -1.47 -10.45 10.69
CA SER A 84 -2.84 -10.51 10.15
C SER A 84 -3.56 -9.16 10.13
N ASP A 85 -3.38 -8.34 11.16
CA ASP A 85 -3.98 -6.99 11.23
C ASP A 85 -3.45 -6.06 10.15
N ARG A 86 -2.17 -6.20 9.77
CA ARG A 86 -1.55 -5.44 8.68
C ARG A 86 -2.06 -5.90 7.32
N ILE A 87 -2.27 -7.20 7.15
CA ILE A 87 -2.89 -7.77 5.95
C ILE A 87 -4.31 -7.23 5.80
N GLN A 88 -5.12 -7.24 6.87
CA GLN A 88 -6.48 -6.72 6.85
C GLN A 88 -6.52 -5.22 6.49
N LYS A 89 -5.65 -4.40 7.08
CA LYS A 89 -5.53 -2.97 6.75
C LYS A 89 -5.13 -2.73 5.28
N LEU A 90 -4.22 -3.52 4.74
CA LEU A 90 -3.83 -3.40 3.33
C LEU A 90 -4.96 -3.86 2.39
N ASN A 91 -5.64 -4.95 2.73
CA ASN A 91 -6.79 -5.43 1.97
C ASN A 91 -7.94 -4.41 1.96
N SER A 92 -8.20 -3.69 3.04
CA SER A 92 -9.29 -2.71 3.11
C SER A 92 -9.10 -1.52 2.16
N ILE A 93 -7.86 -1.26 1.73
CA ILE A 93 -7.56 -0.27 0.70
C ILE A 93 -7.35 -0.91 -0.68
N GLY A 94 -7.77 -2.15 -0.90
CA GLY A 94 -7.64 -2.84 -2.18
C GLY A 94 -6.18 -3.06 -2.61
N PHE A 95 -5.28 -3.28 -1.65
CA PHE A 95 -3.89 -3.57 -1.95
C PHE A 95 -3.76 -4.91 -2.67
N ILE A 96 -3.12 -4.90 -3.83
CA ILE A 96 -2.87 -6.11 -4.61
C ILE A 96 -1.47 -6.65 -4.27
N TRP A 97 -1.44 -7.90 -3.83
CA TRP A 97 -0.23 -8.58 -3.35
C TRP A 97 0.65 -9.10 -4.49
N ASP A 98 0.04 -9.65 -5.55
CA ASP A 98 0.77 -10.13 -6.73
C ASP A 98 0.90 -9.03 -7.79
N ARG A 99 2.13 -8.84 -8.31
CA ARG A 99 2.36 -7.87 -9.39
C ARG A 99 1.75 -8.30 -10.72
N ARG A 100 1.55 -9.61 -10.94
CA ARG A 100 0.85 -10.12 -12.12
C ARG A 100 -0.60 -9.67 -12.12
N ASP A 101 -1.25 -9.79 -10.97
CA ASP A 101 -2.64 -9.31 -10.78
C ASP A 101 -2.72 -7.79 -10.91
N LEU A 102 -1.72 -7.04 -10.44
CA LEU A 102 -1.63 -5.59 -10.66
C LEU A 102 -1.62 -5.24 -12.15
N SER A 103 -0.74 -5.89 -12.93
CA SER A 103 -0.64 -5.67 -14.36
C SER A 103 -1.96 -5.97 -15.05
N TRP A 104 -2.59 -7.10 -14.72
CA TRP A 104 -3.88 -7.49 -15.27
C TRP A 104 -4.98 -6.46 -14.95
N ASN A 105 -5.13 -6.06 -13.68
CA ASN A 105 -6.11 -5.06 -13.27
C ASN A 105 -5.86 -3.69 -13.92
N THR A 106 -4.60 -3.32 -14.12
CA THR A 106 -4.23 -2.06 -14.80
C THR A 106 -4.70 -2.08 -16.25
N HIS A 107 -4.39 -3.14 -17.01
CA HIS A 107 -4.83 -3.26 -18.40
C HIS A 107 -6.35 -3.40 -18.51
N PHE A 108 -7.00 -4.11 -17.58
CA PHE A 108 -8.45 -4.21 -17.51
C PHE A 108 -9.10 -2.83 -17.30
N ASN A 109 -8.59 -2.02 -16.37
CA ASN A 109 -9.08 -0.66 -16.15
C ASN A 109 -8.84 0.25 -17.38
N GLN A 110 -7.71 0.10 -18.05
CA GLN A 110 -7.44 0.79 -19.33
C GLN A 110 -8.43 0.37 -20.42
N LEU A 111 -8.78 -0.91 -20.50
CA LEU A 111 -9.81 -1.42 -21.42
C LEU A 111 -11.19 -0.85 -21.09
N CYS A 112 -11.58 -0.77 -19.81
CA CYS A 112 -12.81 -0.12 -19.38
C CYS A 112 -12.85 1.36 -19.82
N ALA A 113 -11.75 2.10 -19.62
CA ALA A 113 -11.64 3.49 -20.03
C ALA A 113 -11.61 3.67 -21.56
N PHE A 114 -11.07 2.70 -22.30
CA PHE A 114 -11.15 2.67 -23.75
C PHE A 114 -12.59 2.45 -24.21
N LYS A 115 -13.26 1.40 -23.70
CA LYS A 115 -14.66 1.08 -24.01
C LYS A 115 -15.59 2.25 -23.73
N ALA A 116 -15.39 2.96 -22.61
CA ALA A 116 -16.19 4.13 -22.27
C ALA A 116 -16.06 5.28 -23.31
N ARG A 117 -14.93 5.38 -24.01
CA ARG A 117 -14.65 6.42 -25.01
C ARG A 117 -15.03 5.99 -26.43
N SER A 118 -14.77 4.75 -26.80
CA SER A 118 -14.95 4.24 -28.17
C SER A 118 -16.23 3.44 -28.39
N GLY A 119 -16.89 3.00 -27.31
CA GLY A 119 -18.08 2.14 -27.37
C GLY A 119 -17.79 0.66 -27.57
N HIS A 120 -16.54 0.26 -27.82
CA HIS A 120 -16.13 -1.13 -28.06
C HIS A 120 -14.84 -1.51 -27.32
N CYS A 121 -14.58 -2.81 -27.20
CA CYS A 121 -13.34 -3.34 -26.61
C CYS A 121 -12.29 -3.75 -27.66
N ASP A 122 -12.56 -3.55 -28.94
CA ASP A 122 -11.61 -3.90 -30.01
C ASP A 122 -10.50 -2.85 -30.10
N VAL A 123 -9.36 -3.14 -29.47
CA VAL A 123 -8.18 -2.26 -29.47
C VAL A 123 -7.20 -2.81 -30.50
N SER A 124 -7.03 -2.07 -31.61
CA SER A 124 -6.08 -2.45 -32.66
C SER A 124 -4.63 -2.35 -32.17
N ILE A 125 -3.80 -3.34 -32.50
CA ILE A 125 -2.35 -3.31 -32.25
C ILE A 125 -1.63 -2.16 -33.00
N ASN A 126 -2.26 -1.62 -34.05
CA ASN A 126 -1.72 -0.54 -34.87
C ASN A 126 -2.11 0.86 -34.33
N ASP A 127 -2.95 0.94 -33.30
CA ASP A 127 -3.20 2.22 -32.62
C ASP A 127 -1.98 2.59 -31.77
N GLU A 128 -1.16 3.51 -32.26
CA GLU A 128 0.05 3.94 -31.55
C GLU A 128 -0.22 4.47 -30.13
N ARG A 129 -1.41 5.02 -29.89
CA ARG A 129 -1.78 5.55 -28.56
C ARG A 129 -2.17 4.45 -27.58
N ASN A 130 -2.63 3.29 -28.07
CA ASN A 130 -3.10 2.17 -27.25
C ASN A 130 -2.37 0.85 -27.56
N LYS A 131 -1.21 0.89 -28.22
CA LYS A 131 -0.47 -0.29 -28.69
C LYS A 131 -0.21 -1.32 -27.59
N SER A 132 0.17 -0.89 -26.39
CA SER A 132 0.36 -1.77 -25.23
C SER A 132 -0.93 -2.49 -24.83
N LEU A 133 -2.05 -1.77 -24.84
CA LEU A 133 -3.37 -2.32 -24.51
C LEU A 133 -3.85 -3.28 -25.60
N GLY A 134 -3.64 -2.94 -26.88
CA GLY A 134 -3.98 -3.80 -28.02
C GLY A 134 -3.22 -5.12 -28.01
N LEU A 135 -1.91 -5.09 -27.72
CA LEU A 135 -1.09 -6.29 -27.54
C LEU A 135 -1.59 -7.15 -26.37
N TRP A 136 -1.94 -6.51 -25.25
CA TRP A 136 -2.49 -7.21 -24.09
C TRP A 136 -3.83 -7.88 -24.41
N VAL A 137 -4.78 -7.16 -25.04
CA VAL A 137 -6.09 -7.71 -25.45
C VAL A 137 -5.93 -8.88 -26.42
N SER A 138 -5.00 -8.79 -27.38
CA SER A 138 -4.71 -9.88 -28.31
C SER A 138 -4.25 -11.16 -27.61
N ASN A 139 -3.50 -11.02 -26.51
CA ASN A 139 -3.03 -12.16 -25.71
C ASN A 139 -4.10 -12.76 -24.78
N GLN A 140 -5.33 -12.20 -24.77
CA GLN A 140 -6.47 -12.73 -24.01
C GLN A 140 -7.52 -13.43 -24.90
N ARG A 141 -7.28 -13.53 -26.22
CA ARG A 141 -8.13 -14.24 -27.19
C ARG A 141 -7.60 -15.64 -27.45
#